data_AF-A0A2Z6RZD9-F1
#
_entry.id   AF-A0A2Z6RZD9-F1
#
_cell.length_a   1.000
_cell.length_b   1.000
_cell.length_c   1.000
_cell.angle_alpha   90.00
_cell.angle_beta   90.00
_cell.angle_gamma   90.00
#
_symmetry.space_group_name_H-M   'P 1'
#
loop_
_entity.id
_entity.type
_entity.pdbx_description
1 polymer ?
#
loop_
_entity_poly.entity_id
_entity_poly.type
_entity_poly.pdbx_seq_one_letter_code
_entity_poly.pdbx_strand_id
1 'polypeptide(L)'
;MEQQLKTELDLDDLVNLDSTFVEIGKEEGIKDGINSGKLEGFILGCEKGYEISQEIGFYNGVAEMWLKIIMDKGWNTPKKSSNERIAKQFISLKEMISLFPKENQQNIEFVKLLDKIRSKYKVCTSLLGTINSQKFKKATTTIEENDTY
;
A
#
# COMPACT_ATOMS: atom_id res chain seq x y z
N MET A 1 12.37 28.99 61.61
CA MET A 1 11.27 28.35 60.86
C MET A 1 10.77 29.43 59.91
N GLU A 2 11.36 29.51 58.73
CA GLU A 2 10.89 30.33 57.59
C GLU A 2 11.90 30.06 56.48
N GLN A 3 11.66 28.96 55.75
CA GLN A 3 12.24 28.81 54.42
C GLN A 3 11.71 29.99 53.62
N GLN A 4 12.52 31.03 53.47
CA GLN A 4 12.29 32.11 52.53
C GLN A 4 12.09 31.46 51.17
N LEU A 5 10.83 31.44 50.76
CA LEU A 5 10.36 31.03 49.45
C LEU A 5 11.13 31.90 48.44
N LYS A 6 12.18 31.33 47.82
CA LYS A 6 12.91 31.94 46.71
C LYS A 6 11.91 32.13 45.57
N THR A 7 11.21 33.25 45.64
CA THR A 7 10.30 33.78 44.62
C THR A 7 10.94 35.06 44.10
N GLU A 8 12.24 35.00 43.77
CA GLU A 8 12.79 35.89 42.76
C GLU A 8 12.43 35.23 41.44
N LEU A 9 11.22 35.54 40.94
CA LEU A 9 11.01 35.49 39.50
C LEU A 9 12.00 36.50 38.93
N ASP A 10 13.04 36.00 38.26
CA ASP A 10 14.03 36.85 37.62
C ASP A 10 13.30 37.74 36.62
N LEU A 11 13.44 39.06 36.73
CA LEU A 11 12.76 39.99 35.82
C LEU A 11 13.20 39.75 34.37
N ASP A 12 14.41 39.23 34.19
CA ASP A 12 14.93 38.80 32.89
C ASP A 12 14.19 37.56 32.36
N ASP A 13 13.77 36.62 33.22
CA ASP A 13 12.93 35.49 32.82
C ASP A 13 11.51 35.96 32.42
N LEU A 14 10.95 36.95 33.11
CA LEU A 14 9.63 37.52 32.76
C LEU A 14 9.66 38.24 31.41
N VAL A 15 10.74 38.96 31.11
CA VAL A 15 10.92 39.65 29.82
C VAL A 15 11.10 38.64 28.67
N ASN A 16 11.77 37.52 28.91
CA ASN A 16 12.02 36.49 27.90
C ASN A 16 10.93 35.41 27.83
N LEU A 17 9.92 35.48 28.68
CA LEU A 17 8.89 34.46 28.84
C LEU A 17 8.20 34.06 27.52
N ASP A 18 7.90 35.05 26.66
CA ASP A 18 7.28 34.81 25.35
C ASP A 18 8.19 33.99 24.43
N SER A 19 9.47 34.38 24.34
CA SER A 19 10.48 33.63 23.58
C SER A 19 10.64 32.20 24.10
N THR A 20 10.64 32.01 25.43
CA THR A 20 10.73 30.69 26.04
C THR A 20 9.51 29.82 25.71
N PHE A 21 8.29 30.35 25.79
CA PHE A 21 7.10 29.58 25.41
C PHE A 21 7.04 29.26 23.92
N VAL A 22 7.52 30.15 23.06
CA VAL A 22 7.64 29.89 21.61
C VAL A 22 8.62 28.75 21.35
N GLU A 23 9.77 28.73 22.03
CA GLU A 23 10.74 27.65 21.90
C GLU A 23 10.18 26.32 22.41
N ILE A 24 9.55 26.31 23.59
CA ILE A 24 8.89 25.12 24.16
C ILE A 24 7.82 24.59 23.19
N GLY A 25 6.91 25.45 22.72
CA GLY A 25 5.85 25.03 21.80
C GLY A 25 6.37 24.50 20.47
N LYS A 26 7.50 25.05 19.98
CA LYS A 26 8.18 24.55 18.79
C LYS A 26 8.80 23.17 19.02
N GLU A 27 9.51 22.97 20.13
CA GLU A 27 10.13 21.69 20.47
C GLU A 27 9.08 20.60 20.69
N GLU A 28 8.01 20.91 21.42
CA GLU A 28 6.87 20.03 21.62
C GLU A 28 6.18 19.70 20.30
N GLY A 29 5.89 20.71 19.47
CA GLY A 29 5.27 20.51 18.16
C GLY A 29 6.11 19.64 17.22
N ILE A 30 7.44 19.79 17.22
CA ILE A 30 8.35 18.93 16.44
C ILE A 30 8.29 17.49 16.98
N LYS A 31 8.37 17.32 18.30
CA LYS A 31 8.35 16.00 18.93
C LYS A 31 7.04 15.25 18.65
N ASP A 32 5.91 15.94 18.79
CA ASP A 32 4.59 15.39 18.53
C ASP A 32 4.41 15.09 17.04
N GLY A 33 4.85 15.99 16.15
CA GLY A 33 4.81 15.76 14.71
C GLY A 33 5.63 14.54 14.25
N ILE A 34 6.79 14.31 14.86
CA ILE A 34 7.60 13.10 14.58
C ILE A 34 6.87 11.85 15.06
N ASN A 35 6.22 11.90 16.22
CA ASN A 35 5.53 10.74 16.78
C ASN A 35 4.24 10.41 16.01
N SER A 36 3.42 11.42 15.72
CA SER A 36 2.19 11.26 14.94
C SER A 36 2.49 10.83 13.50
N GLY A 37 3.46 11.46 12.84
CA GLY A 37 3.86 11.13 11.48
C GLY A 37 4.38 9.70 11.32
N LYS A 38 5.08 9.16 12.34
CA LYS A 38 5.51 7.75 12.34
C LYS A 38 4.31 6.79 12.40
N LEU A 39 3.35 7.07 13.29
CA LEU A 39 2.17 6.23 13.45
C LEU A 39 1.28 6.29 12.20
N GLU A 40 1.01 7.48 11.69
CA GLU A 40 0.22 7.68 10.48
C GLU A 40 0.86 7.00 9.27
N GLY A 41 2.17 7.20 9.06
CA GLY A 41 2.89 6.55 7.97
C GLY A 41 2.89 5.03 8.06
N PHE A 42 2.95 4.47 9.28
CA PHE A 42 2.84 3.03 9.50
C PHE A 42 1.45 2.50 9.13
N ILE A 43 0.38 3.14 9.63
CA ILE A 43 -1.00 2.74 9.36
C ILE A 43 -1.27 2.79 7.85
N LEU A 44 -0.95 3.93 7.21
CA LEU A 44 -1.15 4.12 5.79
C LEU A 44 -0.36 3.09 4.96
N GLY A 45 0.88 2.80 5.37
CA GLY A 45 1.71 1.77 4.74
C GLY A 45 1.07 0.38 4.80
N CYS A 46 0.52 0.00 5.94
CA CYS A 46 -0.20 -1.27 6.11
C CYS A 46 -1.46 -1.34 5.24
N GLU A 47 -2.28 -0.28 5.24
CA GLU A 47 -3.50 -0.22 4.42
C GLU A 47 -3.19 -0.34 2.93
N LYS A 48 -2.21 0.44 2.44
CA LYS A 48 -1.79 0.37 1.03
C LYS A 48 -1.12 -0.94 0.67
N GLY A 49 -0.29 -1.48 1.55
CA GLY A 49 0.29 -2.81 1.37
C GLY A 49 -0.78 -3.88 1.22
N TYR A 50 -1.84 -3.81 2.03
CA TYR A 50 -2.97 -4.73 1.97
C TYR A 50 -3.76 -4.60 0.67
N GLU A 51 -4.11 -3.37 0.26
CA GLU A 51 -4.79 -3.10 -1.02
C GLU A 51 -4.02 -3.69 -2.21
N ILE A 52 -2.70 -3.44 -2.27
CA ILE A 52 -1.84 -3.94 -3.34
C ILE A 52 -1.74 -5.47 -3.32
N SER A 53 -1.59 -6.05 -2.12
CA SER A 53 -1.46 -7.50 -1.96
C SER A 53 -2.74 -8.24 -2.34
N GLN A 54 -3.91 -7.69 -2.03
CA GLN A 54 -5.20 -8.25 -2.47
C GLN A 54 -5.29 -8.27 -4.00
N GLU A 55 -4.91 -7.19 -4.66
CA GLU A 55 -4.95 -7.09 -6.12
C GLU A 55 -4.01 -8.10 -6.77
N ILE A 56 -2.76 -8.18 -6.29
CA ILE A 56 -1.76 -9.14 -6.77
C ILE A 56 -2.21 -10.59 -6.53
N GLY A 57 -2.77 -10.87 -5.35
CA GLY A 57 -3.29 -12.18 -4.99
C GLY A 57 -4.43 -12.62 -5.92
N PHE A 58 -5.35 -11.71 -6.24
CA PHE A 58 -6.41 -11.97 -7.23
C PHE A 58 -5.84 -12.32 -8.60
N TYR A 59 -4.87 -11.54 -9.11
CA TYR A 59 -4.22 -11.83 -10.40
C TYR A 59 -3.52 -13.18 -10.41
N ASN A 60 -2.84 -13.53 -9.32
CA ASN A 60 -2.17 -14.83 -9.19
C ASN A 60 -3.18 -16.00 -9.21
N GLY A 61 -4.27 -15.89 -8.44
CA GLY A 61 -5.31 -16.93 -8.41
C GLY A 61 -5.97 -17.14 -9.77
N VAL A 62 -6.26 -16.06 -10.50
CA VAL A 62 -6.78 -16.13 -11.87
C VAL A 62 -5.75 -16.79 -12.80
N ALA A 63 -4.47 -16.42 -12.70
CA ALA A 63 -3.42 -17.02 -13.51
C ALA A 63 -3.29 -18.53 -13.26
N GLU A 64 -3.35 -18.96 -12.01
CA GLU A 64 -3.30 -20.38 -11.64
C GLU A 64 -4.50 -21.16 -12.16
N MET A 65 -5.70 -20.61 -12.03
CA MET A 65 -6.91 -21.22 -12.55
C MET A 65 -6.81 -21.43 -14.07
N TRP A 66 -6.42 -20.40 -14.82
CA TRP A 66 -6.33 -20.49 -16.27
C TRP A 66 -5.22 -21.42 -16.75
N LEU A 67 -4.05 -21.41 -16.09
CA LEU A 67 -2.97 -22.33 -16.44
C LEU A 67 -3.43 -23.79 -16.31
N LYS A 68 -4.11 -24.14 -15.21
CA LYS A 68 -4.67 -25.49 -15.02
C LYS A 68 -5.69 -25.84 -16.11
N ILE A 69 -6.65 -24.95 -16.39
CA ILE A 69 -7.68 -25.19 -17.42
C ILE A 69 -7.04 -25.42 -18.80
N ILE A 70 -6.08 -24.57 -19.18
CA ILE A 70 -5.42 -24.62 -20.49
C ILE A 70 -4.56 -25.89 -20.61
N MET A 71 -3.85 -26.28 -19.55
CA MET A 71 -2.96 -27.45 -19.54
C MET A 71 -3.74 -28.77 -19.51
N ASP A 72 -4.81 -28.86 -18.71
CA ASP A 72 -5.53 -30.12 -18.50
C ASP A 72 -6.55 -30.42 -19.62
N LYS A 73 -7.33 -29.40 -20.01
CA LYS A 73 -8.51 -29.59 -20.87
C LYS A 73 -8.35 -28.97 -22.26
N GLY A 74 -7.37 -28.08 -22.44
CA GLY A 74 -7.30 -27.20 -23.60
C GLY A 74 -8.39 -26.12 -23.56
N TRP A 75 -8.07 -24.91 -23.97
CA TRP A 75 -9.01 -23.78 -23.96
C TRP A 75 -9.41 -23.36 -25.37
N ASN A 76 -10.71 -23.41 -25.67
CA ASN A 76 -11.46 -22.71 -26.72
C ASN A 76 -10.79 -22.51 -28.10
N THR A 77 -9.81 -23.34 -28.47
CA THR A 77 -9.08 -23.27 -29.73
C THR A 77 -8.62 -24.67 -30.16
N PRO A 78 -8.83 -25.04 -31.44
CA PRO A 78 -8.40 -26.34 -31.96
C PRO A 78 -6.88 -26.42 -32.19
N LYS A 79 -6.15 -25.30 -32.14
CA LYS A 79 -4.70 -25.25 -32.35
C LYS A 79 -3.95 -25.18 -31.03
N LYS A 80 -3.18 -26.24 -30.74
CA LYS A 80 -2.28 -26.35 -29.57
C LYS A 80 -1.35 -25.13 -29.40
N SER A 81 -0.86 -24.56 -30.50
CA SER A 81 0.03 -23.39 -30.49
C SER A 81 -0.60 -22.11 -29.91
N SER A 82 -1.94 -21.95 -30.02
CA SER A 82 -2.64 -20.80 -29.43
C SER A 82 -2.71 -20.93 -27.91
N ASN A 83 -3.01 -22.13 -27.41
CA ASN A 83 -3.05 -22.42 -25.98
C ASN A 83 -1.67 -22.29 -25.31
N GLU A 84 -0.62 -22.77 -25.97
CA GLU A 84 0.76 -22.56 -25.50
C GLU A 84 1.13 -21.07 -25.42
N ARG A 85 0.69 -20.26 -26.39
CA ARG A 85 0.92 -18.80 -26.36
C ARG A 85 0.21 -18.15 -25.16
N ILE A 86 -1.03 -18.52 -24.89
CA ILE A 86 -1.80 -17.97 -23.75
C ILE A 86 -1.15 -18.41 -22.44
N ALA A 87 -0.80 -19.69 -22.30
CA ALA A 87 -0.12 -20.22 -21.12
C ALA A 87 1.20 -19.48 -20.83
N LYS A 88 2.03 -19.23 -21.86
CA LYS A 88 3.27 -18.44 -21.71
C LYS A 88 3.03 -17.05 -21.14
N GLN A 89 1.92 -16.40 -21.49
CA GLN A 89 1.61 -15.08 -20.96
C GLN A 89 1.23 -15.11 -19.49
N PHE A 90 0.50 -16.13 -19.06
CA PHE A 90 0.18 -16.34 -17.65
C PHE A 90 1.40 -16.75 -16.82
N ILE A 91 2.31 -17.57 -17.37
CA ILE A 91 3.60 -17.88 -16.70
C ILE A 91 4.40 -16.61 -16.48
N SER A 92 4.54 -15.79 -17.53
CA SER A 92 5.22 -14.48 -17.42
C SER A 92 4.55 -13.53 -16.42
N LEU A 93 3.22 -13.55 -16.30
CA LEU A 93 2.51 -12.80 -15.26
C LEU A 93 2.86 -13.32 -13.85
N LYS A 94 2.88 -14.65 -13.64
CA LYS A 94 3.27 -15.24 -12.35
C LYS A 94 4.71 -14.92 -11.98
N GLU A 95 5.62 -14.91 -12.95
CA GLU A 95 7.02 -14.51 -12.74
C GLU A 95 7.09 -13.06 -12.25
N MET A 96 6.40 -12.12 -12.91
CA MET A 96 6.35 -10.71 -12.48
C MET A 96 5.78 -10.56 -11.06
N ILE A 97 4.75 -11.34 -10.73
CA ILE A 97 4.16 -11.36 -9.39
C ILE A 97 5.16 -11.91 -8.36
N SER A 98 5.90 -12.97 -8.70
CA SER A 98 6.87 -13.61 -7.80
C SER A 98 8.07 -12.70 -7.48
N LEU A 99 8.44 -11.83 -8.43
CA LEU A 99 9.49 -10.84 -8.29
C LEU A 99 9.03 -9.55 -7.61
N PHE A 100 7.73 -9.42 -7.31
CA PHE A 100 7.22 -8.24 -6.65
C PHE A 100 7.79 -8.15 -5.22
N PRO A 101 8.33 -6.98 -4.79
CA PRO A 101 8.98 -6.87 -3.50
C PRO A 101 8.00 -7.13 -2.35
N LYS A 102 8.44 -7.90 -1.36
CA LYS A 102 7.65 -8.24 -0.16
C LYS A 102 7.94 -7.29 1.02
N GLU A 103 9.02 -6.53 0.91
CA GLU A 103 9.49 -5.61 1.94
C GLU A 103 9.58 -4.20 1.36
N ASN A 104 9.45 -3.20 2.23
CA ASN A 104 9.58 -1.81 1.84
C ASN A 104 11.03 -1.49 1.45
N GLN A 105 11.24 -1.06 0.21
CA GLN A 105 12.55 -0.70 -0.32
C GLN A 105 12.49 0.71 -0.91
N GLN A 106 13.32 1.62 -0.39
CA GLN A 106 13.26 3.06 -0.73
C GLN A 106 13.52 3.36 -2.21
N ASN A 107 14.28 2.50 -2.90
CA ASN A 107 14.65 2.71 -4.30
C ASN A 107 13.67 2.07 -5.29
N ILE A 108 12.55 1.52 -4.81
CA ILE A 108 11.59 0.83 -5.66
C ILE A 108 10.29 1.62 -5.80
N GLU A 109 9.95 1.87 -7.05
CA GLU A 109 8.69 2.45 -7.46
C GLU A 109 7.59 1.37 -7.53
N PHE A 110 7.00 1.04 -6.38
CA PHE A 110 5.96 0.01 -6.25
C PHE A 110 4.77 0.24 -7.21
N VAL A 111 4.33 1.49 -7.37
CA VAL A 111 3.22 1.84 -8.26
C VAL A 111 3.54 1.48 -9.70
N LYS A 112 4.76 1.76 -10.18
CA LYS A 112 5.19 1.42 -11.55
C LYS A 112 5.26 -0.09 -11.77
N LEU A 113 5.72 -0.84 -10.76
CA LEU A 113 5.72 -2.32 -10.83
C LEU A 113 4.30 -2.88 -10.88
N LEU A 114 3.40 -2.34 -10.05
CA LEU A 114 2.00 -2.74 -10.04
C LEU A 114 1.31 -2.44 -11.36
N ASP A 115 1.57 -1.28 -11.97
CA ASP A 115 1.01 -0.92 -13.28
C ASP A 115 1.50 -1.82 -14.42
N LYS A 116 2.76 -2.31 -14.34
CA LYS A 116 3.25 -3.34 -15.25
C LYS A 116 2.48 -4.65 -15.09
N ILE A 117 2.23 -5.09 -13.85
CA ILE A 117 1.44 -6.29 -13.56
C ILE A 117 0.01 -6.13 -14.07
N ARG A 118 -0.65 -5.00 -13.80
CA ARG A 118 -2.01 -4.67 -14.30
C ARG A 118 -2.08 -4.73 -15.81
N SER A 119 -1.10 -4.12 -16.48
CA SER A 119 -1.02 -4.11 -17.94
C SER A 119 -0.86 -5.52 -18.50
N LYS A 120 0.02 -6.33 -17.89
CA LYS A 120 0.21 -7.73 -18.27
C LYS A 120 -1.06 -8.57 -18.04
N TYR A 121 -1.74 -8.38 -16.90
CA TYR A 121 -3.00 -9.05 -16.60
C TYR A 121 -4.09 -8.71 -17.62
N LYS A 122 -4.20 -7.44 -18.01
CA LYS A 122 -5.12 -6.99 -19.07
C LYS A 122 -4.83 -7.68 -20.40
N VAL A 123 -3.57 -7.85 -20.77
CA VAL A 123 -3.19 -8.62 -21.98
C VAL A 123 -3.64 -10.07 -21.86
N CYS A 124 -3.42 -10.72 -20.71
CA CYS A 124 -3.80 -12.12 -20.49
C CYS A 124 -5.32 -12.33 -20.61
N THR A 125 -6.12 -11.49 -19.94
CA THR A 125 -7.59 -11.54 -20.00
C THR A 125 -8.14 -11.14 -21.39
N SER A 126 -7.44 -10.28 -22.13
CA SER A 126 -7.81 -9.95 -23.51
C SER A 126 -7.67 -11.14 -24.46
N LEU A 127 -6.59 -11.92 -24.32
CA LEU A 127 -6.38 -13.13 -25.13
C LEU A 127 -7.44 -14.20 -24.87
N LEU A 128 -8.04 -14.20 -23.68
CA LEU A 128 -9.12 -15.12 -23.30
C LEU A 128 -10.52 -14.60 -23.64
N GLY A 129 -10.66 -13.31 -23.98
CA GLY A 129 -11.96 -12.66 -24.16
C GLY A 129 -12.72 -12.39 -22.85
N THR A 130 -12.06 -12.47 -21.69
CA THR A 130 -12.70 -12.39 -20.36
C THR A 130 -12.50 -11.07 -19.65
N ILE A 131 -12.02 -10.03 -20.35
CA ILE A 131 -11.69 -8.70 -19.81
C ILE A 131 -12.79 -8.15 -18.89
N ASN A 132 -14.06 -8.29 -19.27
CA ASN A 132 -15.19 -7.72 -18.53
C ASN A 132 -15.67 -8.58 -17.35
N SER A 133 -15.36 -9.88 -17.36
CA SER A 133 -15.79 -10.82 -16.33
C SER A 133 -14.76 -10.93 -15.19
N GLN A 134 -13.47 -10.85 -15.50
CA GLN A 134 -12.38 -11.05 -14.54
C GLN A 134 -11.70 -9.73 -14.24
N LYS A 135 -12.40 -8.88 -13.48
CA LYS A 135 -11.87 -7.61 -12.98
C LYS A 135 -11.73 -7.68 -11.48
N PHE A 136 -10.58 -7.24 -10.97
CA PHE A 136 -10.42 -7.01 -9.55
C PHE A 136 -11.39 -5.89 -9.13
N LYS A 137 -12.22 -6.16 -8.13
CA LYS A 137 -13.06 -5.17 -7.48
C LYS A 137 -12.43 -4.87 -6.13
N LYS A 138 -12.03 -3.63 -5.91
CA LYS A 138 -11.54 -3.18 -4.61
C LYS A 138 -12.66 -3.35 -3.59
N ALA A 139 -12.37 -3.96 -2.45
CA ALA A 139 -13.30 -3.94 -1.33
C ALA A 139 -13.40 -2.49 -0.84
N THR A 140 -14.58 -1.88 -0.97
CA THR A 140 -14.85 -0.60 -0.33
C THR A 140 -15.01 -0.89 1.16
N THR A 141 -14.02 -0.52 1.97
CA THR A 141 -14.22 -0.42 3.42
C THR A 141 -15.13 0.77 3.64
N THR A 142 -16.44 0.55 3.70
CA THR A 142 -17.36 1.50 4.31
C THR A 142 -17.02 1.51 5.79
N ILE A 143 -16.15 2.45 6.20
CA ILE A 143 -16.04 2.82 7.59
C ILE A 143 -17.26 3.71 7.81
N GLU A 144 -18.33 3.14 8.35
CA GLU A 144 -19.40 3.94 8.94
C GLU A 144 -18.77 4.66 10.13
N GLU A 145 -18.42 5.93 9.93
CA GLU A 145 -18.11 6.89 10.99
C GLU A 145 -19.37 7.02 11.85
N ASN A 146 -19.50 6.16 12.87
CA ASN A 146 -20.38 6.42 14.00
C ASN A 146 -19.71 7.48 14.89
N ASP A 147 -19.66 8.71 14.39
CA ASP A 147 -19.44 9.89 15.21
C ASP A 147 -20.65 10.04 16.14
N THR A 148 -20.49 9.55 17.36
CA THR A 148 -21.40 9.86 18.47
C THR A 148 -20.65 10.83 19.38
N TYR A 149 -21.01 12.12 19.29
CA TYR A 149 -20.66 13.15 20.27
C TYR A 149 -21.53 13.01 21.53
#